data_AF-A0A1E4RDP0-F1
#
_entry.id   AF-A0A1E4RDP0-F1
#
_cell.length_a   1.000
_cell.length_b   1.000
_cell.length_c   1.000
_cell.angle_alpha   90.00
_cell.angle_beta   90.00
_cell.angle_gamma   90.00
#
_symmetry.space_group_name_H-M   'P 1'
#
loop_
_entity.id
_entity.type
_entity.pdbx_description
1 polymer ?
#
loop_
_entity_poly.entity_id
_entity_poly.type
_entity_poly.pdbx_seq_one_letter_code
_entity_poly.pdbx_strand_id
1 'polypeptide(L)'
;MTTVAQAISLYPSLPQEAKALWIMGGYIDGQYDQVTGGDIVDDINTDFNLMIDPEAAHIVLTANWTDLYIGGNVTNYLFPTQELYDSLIHKFGKQSIDNEPNHVAIKNFIGNGNASSVFLPLWDEAVSAYMAFPELIQNYTEVKVSVDTSFNSPFYGNLRIWPSNLAPKAANIGKAKYINSVNKTGVIHKIYDAFGKDWTKYCSHGVRDL
;
A
#
# COMPACT_ATOMS: atom_id res chain seq x y z
N MET A 1 -6.57 2.80 10.05
CA MET A 1 -5.55 2.56 11.10
C MET A 1 -6.11 2.25 12.50
N THR A 2 -7.43 2.32 12.71
CA THR A 2 -8.13 2.20 14.00
C THR A 2 -7.70 1.01 14.85
N THR A 3 -7.72 -0.21 14.28
CA THR A 3 -7.38 -1.43 15.02
C THR A 3 -5.94 -1.43 15.54
N VAL A 4 -5.00 -0.88 14.76
CA VAL A 4 -3.59 -0.80 15.19
C VAL A 4 -3.43 0.23 16.31
N ALA A 5 -4.11 1.37 16.23
CA ALA A 5 -4.11 2.36 17.32
C ALA A 5 -4.67 1.79 18.63
N GLN A 6 -5.76 1.01 18.54
CA GLN A 6 -6.31 0.29 19.70
C GLN A 6 -5.31 -0.74 20.24
N ALA A 7 -4.64 -1.49 19.38
CA ALA A 7 -3.63 -2.47 19.78
C ALA A 7 -2.45 -1.81 20.51
N ILE A 8 -1.94 -0.67 20.02
CA ILE A 8 -0.91 0.13 20.73
C ILE A 8 -1.43 0.63 22.08
N SER A 9 -2.69 1.05 22.15
CA SER A 9 -3.29 1.53 23.40
C SER A 9 -3.41 0.41 24.45
N LEU A 10 -3.71 -0.82 24.02
CA LEU A 10 -3.78 -2.00 24.88
C LEU A 10 -2.41 -2.59 25.20
N TYR A 11 -1.47 -2.53 24.26
CA TYR A 11 -0.12 -3.09 24.36
C TYR A 11 0.94 -2.07 23.87
N PRO A 12 1.37 -1.14 24.74
CA PRO A 12 2.25 -0.03 24.34
C PRO A 12 3.65 -0.43 23.84
N SER A 13 4.11 -1.66 24.15
CA SER A 13 5.39 -2.20 23.66
C SER A 13 5.31 -2.74 22.23
N LEU A 14 4.10 -2.84 21.64
CA LEU A 14 3.90 -3.37 20.29
C LEU A 14 4.84 -2.74 19.25
N PRO A 15 5.01 -1.40 19.19
CA PRO A 15 5.84 -0.79 18.15
C PRO A 15 7.31 -1.21 18.20
N GLN A 16 7.84 -1.45 19.41
CA GLN A 16 9.23 -1.83 19.63
C GLN A 16 9.44 -3.34 19.45
N GLU A 17 8.44 -4.15 19.74
CA GLU A 17 8.51 -5.61 19.61
C GLU A 17 8.19 -6.12 18.21
N ALA A 18 7.38 -5.38 17.45
CA ALA A 18 7.14 -5.68 16.04
C ALA A 18 8.41 -5.42 15.21
N LYS A 19 8.68 -6.33 14.26
CA LYS A 19 9.81 -6.17 13.34
C LYS A 19 9.72 -4.89 12.52
N ALA A 20 8.54 -4.61 11.97
CA ALA A 20 8.25 -3.42 11.19
C ALA A 20 6.75 -3.21 11.07
N LEU A 21 6.34 -1.97 10.84
CA LEU A 21 5.02 -1.62 10.32
C LEU A 21 5.15 -1.22 8.85
N TRP A 22 4.28 -1.76 8.00
CA TRP A 22 4.13 -1.39 6.59
C TRP A 22 2.72 -0.85 6.40
N ILE A 23 2.60 0.32 5.78
CA ILE A 23 1.28 0.91 5.49
C ILE A 23 1.10 1.16 4.00
N MET A 24 -0.11 0.87 3.52
CA MET A 24 -0.60 1.38 2.25
C MET A 24 -1.14 2.80 2.47
N GLY A 25 -0.83 3.70 1.53
CA GLY A 25 -1.16 5.11 1.61
C GLY A 25 0.06 5.97 1.95
N GLY A 26 -0.21 7.12 2.53
CA GLY A 26 0.71 8.22 2.78
C GLY A 26 0.93 9.12 1.58
N TYR A 27 -0.11 9.46 0.80
CA TYR A 27 0.08 10.27 -0.41
C TYR A 27 0.45 11.72 -0.08
N ILE A 28 1.41 12.25 -0.83
CA ILE A 28 1.90 13.62 -0.75
C ILE A 28 1.95 14.24 -2.16
N ASP A 29 2.06 15.56 -2.25
CA ASP A 29 2.31 16.29 -3.52
C ASP A 29 1.30 16.04 -4.67
N GLY A 30 0.14 15.43 -4.40
CA GLY A 30 -0.90 15.15 -5.39
C GLY A 30 -1.87 16.31 -5.65
N GLN A 31 -1.79 17.40 -4.89
CA GLN A 31 -2.81 18.46 -4.92
C GLN A 31 -2.95 19.14 -6.29
N TYR A 32 -1.85 19.29 -7.04
CA TYR A 32 -1.90 19.87 -8.38
C TYR A 32 -2.56 18.93 -9.39
N ASP A 33 -2.23 17.64 -9.30
CA ASP A 33 -2.77 16.60 -10.17
C ASP A 33 -4.27 16.41 -9.94
N GLN A 34 -4.73 16.51 -8.68
CA GLN A 34 -6.16 16.49 -8.33
C GLN A 34 -6.93 17.60 -9.07
N VAL A 35 -6.48 18.85 -8.93
CA VAL A 35 -7.17 20.00 -9.56
C VAL A 35 -7.16 19.95 -11.10
N THR A 36 -6.20 19.26 -11.71
CA THR A 36 -6.02 19.26 -13.17
C THR A 36 -6.42 17.95 -13.87
N GLY A 37 -6.55 16.84 -13.12
CA GLY A 37 -6.67 15.49 -13.66
C GLY A 37 -8.08 14.91 -13.72
N GLY A 38 -9.06 15.52 -13.04
CA GLY A 38 -10.46 15.07 -12.99
C GLY A 38 -10.69 13.84 -12.10
N ASP A 39 -11.93 13.36 -12.06
CA ASP A 39 -12.45 12.44 -11.03
C ASP A 39 -11.57 11.22 -10.72
N ILE A 40 -11.02 10.53 -11.73
CA ILE A 40 -10.18 9.34 -11.50
C ILE A 40 -8.82 9.70 -10.87
N VAL A 41 -8.26 10.85 -11.23
CA VAL A 41 -6.99 11.33 -10.67
C VAL A 41 -7.22 11.86 -9.26
N ASP A 42 -8.38 12.44 -8.99
CA ASP A 42 -8.82 12.83 -7.65
C ASP A 42 -8.90 11.63 -6.71
N ASP A 43 -9.56 10.56 -7.15
CA ASP A 43 -9.69 9.32 -6.38
C ASP A 43 -8.32 8.68 -6.12
N ILE A 44 -7.44 8.63 -7.12
CA ILE A 44 -6.12 8.00 -6.99
C ILE A 44 -5.21 8.74 -6.01
N ASN A 45 -5.30 10.07 -5.97
CA ASN A 45 -4.44 10.89 -5.10
C ASN A 45 -5.05 11.17 -3.73
N THR A 46 -6.24 10.63 -3.44
CA THR A 46 -6.90 10.78 -2.13
C THR A 46 -6.59 9.59 -1.24
N ASP A 47 -5.88 9.85 -0.14
CA ASP A 47 -5.53 8.81 0.83
C ASP A 47 -6.68 8.55 1.81
N PHE A 48 -7.63 7.73 1.38
CA PHE A 48 -8.78 7.39 2.20
C PHE A 48 -8.40 6.66 3.51
N ASN A 49 -7.28 5.93 3.54
CA ASN A 49 -6.88 5.13 4.70
C ASN A 49 -6.49 5.97 5.91
N LEU A 50 -5.83 7.12 5.68
CA LEU A 50 -5.52 8.08 6.73
C LEU A 50 -6.70 8.99 7.03
N MET A 51 -7.50 9.35 6.01
CA MET A 51 -8.64 10.27 6.17
C MET A 51 -9.84 9.66 6.92
N ILE A 52 -10.08 8.35 6.83
CA ILE A 52 -11.20 7.70 7.54
C ILE A 52 -11.05 7.80 9.06
N ASP A 53 -9.81 7.71 9.57
CA ASP A 53 -9.51 7.82 11.00
C ASP A 53 -8.14 8.50 11.21
N PRO A 54 -8.09 9.85 11.09
CA PRO A 54 -6.86 10.61 11.20
C PRO A 54 -6.20 10.51 12.57
N GLU A 55 -6.99 10.41 13.64
CA GLU A 55 -6.48 10.24 15.01
C GLU A 55 -5.76 8.91 15.18
N ALA A 56 -6.36 7.81 14.72
CA ALA A 56 -5.69 6.52 14.75
C ALA A 56 -4.44 6.51 13.86
N ALA A 57 -4.52 7.13 12.67
CA ALA A 57 -3.38 7.25 11.78
C ALA A 57 -2.24 8.06 12.43
N HIS A 58 -2.55 9.17 13.11
CA HIS A 58 -1.58 9.95 13.88
C HIS A 58 -0.93 9.12 14.99
N ILE A 59 -1.71 8.42 15.81
CA ILE A 59 -1.19 7.55 16.88
C ILE A 59 -0.25 6.49 16.32
N VAL A 60 -0.68 5.80 15.25
CA VAL A 60 0.08 4.70 14.65
C VAL A 60 1.37 5.22 14.01
N LEU A 61 1.31 6.27 13.20
CA LEU A 61 2.49 6.75 12.46
C LEU A 61 3.48 7.54 13.32
N THR A 62 3.07 8.02 14.50
CA THR A 62 3.96 8.69 15.45
C THR A 62 4.45 7.78 16.57
N ALA A 63 3.97 6.53 16.63
CA ALA A 63 4.49 5.55 17.58
C ALA A 63 5.96 5.19 17.29
N ASN A 64 6.67 4.75 18.33
CA ASN A 64 8.10 4.48 18.27
C ASN A 64 8.39 3.08 17.70
N TRP A 65 8.01 2.87 16.43
CA TRP A 65 8.30 1.65 15.69
C TRP A 65 9.80 1.44 15.49
N THR A 66 10.23 0.17 15.52
CA THR A 66 11.59 -0.21 15.11
C THR A 66 11.86 0.17 13.66
N ASP A 67 10.93 -0.19 12.77
CA ASP A 67 10.92 0.21 11.38
C ASP A 67 9.48 0.54 10.96
N LEU A 68 9.31 1.65 10.25
CA LEU A 68 8.03 2.06 9.65
C LEU A 68 8.26 2.37 8.18
N TYR A 69 7.50 1.70 7.31
CA TYR A 69 7.52 1.88 5.86
C TYR A 69 6.19 2.43 5.38
N ILE A 70 6.26 3.50 4.60
CA ILE A 70 5.09 4.15 3.99
C ILE A 70 5.12 3.88 2.50
N GLY A 71 4.06 3.27 1.98
CA GLY A 71 3.96 2.89 0.58
C GLY A 71 4.03 4.09 -0.36
N GLY A 72 3.44 5.22 0.01
CA GLY A 72 3.58 6.49 -0.69
C GLY A 72 3.05 6.47 -2.12
N ASN A 73 3.30 7.55 -2.86
CA ASN A 73 2.77 7.75 -4.21
C ASN A 73 3.15 6.66 -5.22
N VAL A 74 4.19 5.84 -4.98
CA VAL A 74 4.62 4.84 -5.96
C VAL A 74 3.54 3.80 -6.26
N THR A 75 2.63 3.57 -5.30
CA THR A 75 1.51 2.63 -5.47
C THR A 75 0.45 3.14 -6.45
N ASN A 76 0.31 4.45 -6.64
CA ASN A 76 -0.66 5.07 -7.57
C ASN A 76 -0.38 4.76 -9.05
N TYR A 77 0.82 4.25 -9.36
CA TYR A 77 1.26 4.00 -10.74
C TYR A 77 1.48 2.52 -11.04
N LEU A 78 0.90 1.64 -10.24
CA LEU A 78 0.96 0.18 -10.38
C LEU A 78 -0.42 -0.35 -10.73
N PHE A 79 -0.76 -0.33 -12.02
CA PHE A 79 -2.04 -0.82 -12.51
C PHE A 79 -1.94 -2.28 -12.96
N PRO A 80 -3.05 -3.04 -12.89
CA PRO A 80 -3.19 -4.26 -13.67
C PRO A 80 -2.98 -3.96 -15.16
N THR A 81 -2.21 -4.78 -15.86
CA THR A 81 -1.99 -4.64 -17.31
C THR A 81 -2.61 -5.81 -18.08
N GLN A 82 -2.80 -5.63 -19.38
CA GLN A 82 -3.27 -6.72 -20.24
C GLN A 82 -2.26 -7.88 -20.25
N GLU A 83 -0.96 -7.58 -20.20
CA GLU A 83 0.08 -8.60 -20.11
C GLU A 83 -0.02 -9.41 -18.81
N LEU A 84 -0.38 -8.78 -17.69
CA LEU A 84 -0.63 -9.48 -16.43
C LEU A 84 -1.84 -10.42 -16.57
N TYR A 85 -2.93 -9.94 -17.19
CA TYR A 85 -4.11 -10.77 -17.48
C TYR A 85 -3.74 -11.97 -18.36
N ASP A 86 -3.12 -11.74 -19.51
CA ASP A 86 -2.75 -12.77 -20.49
C ASP A 86 -1.81 -13.81 -19.87
N SER A 87 -0.86 -13.36 -19.04
CA SER A 87 0.06 -14.24 -18.32
C SER A 87 -0.68 -15.16 -17.35
N LEU A 88 -1.68 -14.63 -16.61
CA LEU A 88 -2.50 -15.43 -15.70
C LEU A 88 -3.32 -16.46 -16.46
N ILE A 89 -3.99 -16.06 -17.55
CA ILE A 89 -4.74 -16.96 -18.42
C ILE A 89 -3.86 -18.11 -18.94
N HIS A 90 -2.66 -17.77 -19.43
CA HIS A 90 -1.69 -18.76 -19.90
C HIS A 90 -1.23 -19.70 -18.78
N LYS A 91 -0.86 -19.19 -17.60
CA LYS A 91 -0.42 -20.03 -16.46
C LYS A 91 -1.49 -20.99 -15.97
N PHE A 92 -2.75 -20.58 -15.98
CA PHE A 92 -3.85 -21.46 -15.60
C PHE A 92 -4.25 -22.44 -16.73
N GLY A 93 -3.66 -22.32 -17.92
CA GLY A 93 -4.00 -23.17 -19.07
C GLY A 93 -5.44 -22.97 -19.53
N LYS A 94 -5.98 -21.75 -19.38
CA LYS A 94 -7.38 -21.42 -19.70
C LYS A 94 -7.48 -20.57 -20.95
N GLN A 95 -8.67 -20.50 -21.54
CA GLN A 95 -8.96 -19.56 -22.63
C GLN A 95 -9.53 -18.23 -22.12
N SER A 96 -10.20 -18.23 -20.96
CA SER A 96 -10.68 -17.03 -20.25
C SER A 96 -10.89 -17.34 -18.77
N ILE A 97 -10.78 -16.33 -17.90
CA ILE A 97 -11.08 -16.41 -16.46
C ILE A 97 -12.58 -16.25 -16.17
N ASP A 98 -13.37 -15.81 -17.17
CA ASP A 98 -14.77 -15.43 -16.98
C ASP A 98 -15.66 -16.55 -16.47
N ASN A 99 -15.30 -17.79 -16.78
CA ASN A 99 -16.04 -19.02 -16.47
C ASN A 99 -15.44 -19.81 -15.30
N GLU A 100 -14.45 -19.26 -14.59
CA GLU A 100 -13.72 -19.98 -13.53
C GLU A 100 -14.22 -19.57 -12.13
N PRO A 101 -15.04 -20.39 -11.45
CA PRO A 101 -15.65 -20.04 -10.17
C PRO A 101 -14.62 -19.84 -9.04
N ASN A 102 -13.42 -20.41 -9.16
CA ASN A 102 -12.36 -20.29 -8.17
C ASN A 102 -11.45 -19.07 -8.37
N HIS A 103 -11.66 -18.27 -9.43
CA HIS A 103 -10.78 -17.16 -9.80
C HIS A 103 -11.52 -15.81 -9.93
N VAL A 104 -12.65 -15.68 -9.23
CA VAL A 104 -13.50 -14.47 -9.21
C VAL A 104 -12.71 -13.22 -8.80
N ALA A 105 -11.74 -13.34 -7.88
CA ALA A 105 -10.89 -12.22 -7.49
C ALA A 105 -10.06 -11.70 -8.67
N ILE A 106 -9.49 -12.59 -9.49
CA ILE A 106 -8.70 -12.20 -10.67
C ILE A 106 -9.59 -11.53 -11.71
N LYS A 107 -10.79 -12.08 -11.95
CA LYS A 107 -11.80 -11.49 -12.84
C LYS A 107 -12.19 -10.07 -12.43
N ASN A 108 -12.39 -9.83 -11.13
CA ASN A 108 -12.85 -8.55 -10.61
C ASN A 108 -11.73 -7.50 -10.49
N PHE A 109 -10.49 -7.92 -10.20
CA PHE A 109 -9.38 -7.00 -9.94
C PHE A 109 -8.45 -6.77 -11.13
N ILE A 110 -8.24 -7.79 -11.99
CA ILE A 110 -7.31 -7.71 -13.12
C ILE A 110 -8.06 -7.47 -14.44
N GLY A 111 -9.33 -7.86 -14.51
CA GLY A 111 -10.22 -7.61 -15.65
C GLY A 111 -10.67 -8.88 -16.37
N ASN A 112 -11.30 -8.69 -17.54
CA ASN A 112 -11.92 -9.75 -18.36
C ASN A 112 -11.33 -9.84 -19.79
N GLY A 113 -10.08 -9.40 -19.98
CA GLY A 113 -9.40 -9.48 -21.28
C GLY A 113 -9.66 -8.33 -22.24
N ASN A 114 -10.49 -7.36 -21.86
CA ASN A 114 -10.38 -6.00 -22.32
C ASN A 114 -10.14 -5.15 -21.07
N ALA A 115 -9.10 -4.32 -21.13
CA ALA A 115 -8.68 -3.40 -20.08
C ALA A 115 -9.91 -2.87 -19.31
N SER A 116 -10.03 -3.25 -18.03
CA SER A 116 -11.27 -3.23 -17.24
C SER A 116 -11.96 -1.86 -17.22
N SER A 117 -13.28 -1.83 -17.10
CA SER A 117 -14.03 -0.57 -16.90
C SER A 117 -13.74 0.14 -15.57
N VAL A 118 -12.89 -0.45 -14.72
CA VAL A 118 -12.39 0.11 -13.46
C VAL A 118 -10.88 -0.19 -13.41
N PHE A 119 -10.05 0.82 -13.62
CA PHE A 119 -8.59 0.74 -13.47
C PHE A 119 -8.22 1.36 -12.13
N LEU A 120 -8.27 0.58 -11.06
CA LEU A 120 -7.67 1.00 -9.80
C LEU A 120 -6.25 0.44 -9.70
N PRO A 121 -5.31 1.19 -9.11
CA PRO A 121 -3.99 0.66 -8.80
C PRO A 121 -4.05 -0.52 -7.82
N LEU A 122 -3.05 -1.40 -7.91
CA LEU A 122 -2.77 -2.52 -7.02
C LEU A 122 -2.13 -2.01 -5.72
N TRP A 123 -2.81 -1.10 -5.00
CA TRP A 123 -2.22 -0.37 -3.88
C TRP A 123 -1.74 -1.29 -2.75
N ASP A 124 -2.65 -2.12 -2.23
CA ASP A 124 -2.38 -3.02 -1.11
C ASP A 124 -1.51 -4.21 -1.55
N GLU A 125 -1.72 -4.70 -2.77
CA GLU A 125 -0.94 -5.80 -3.33
C GLU A 125 0.52 -5.37 -3.56
N ALA A 126 0.75 -4.14 -4.00
CA ALA A 126 2.10 -3.59 -4.16
C ALA A 126 2.81 -3.55 -2.80
N VAL A 127 2.17 -2.98 -1.78
CA VAL A 127 2.72 -2.90 -0.42
C VAL A 127 3.04 -4.28 0.12
N SER A 128 2.12 -5.23 -0.05
CA SER A 128 2.31 -6.62 0.37
C SER A 128 3.49 -7.28 -0.37
N ALA A 129 3.66 -7.01 -1.66
CA ALA A 129 4.73 -7.56 -2.47
C ALA A 129 6.10 -7.10 -1.98
N TYR A 130 6.33 -5.79 -1.82
CA TYR A 130 7.63 -5.32 -1.34
C TYR A 130 7.82 -5.42 0.18
N MET A 131 6.76 -5.65 0.95
CA MET A 131 6.87 -6.10 2.35
C MET A 131 7.45 -7.53 2.41
N ALA A 132 6.94 -8.44 1.57
CA ALA A 132 7.39 -9.83 1.52
C ALA A 132 8.73 -9.98 0.80
N PHE A 133 9.02 -9.12 -0.18
CA PHE A 133 10.22 -9.12 -1.01
C PHE A 133 10.87 -7.72 -0.99
N PRO A 134 11.57 -7.34 0.11
CA PRO A 134 12.14 -5.99 0.27
C PRO A 134 13.17 -5.61 -0.80
N GLU A 135 13.76 -6.58 -1.49
CA GLU A 135 14.66 -6.35 -2.64
C GLU A 135 13.99 -5.66 -3.83
N LEU A 136 12.66 -5.61 -3.86
CA LEU A 136 11.90 -4.87 -4.86
C LEU A 136 11.96 -3.36 -4.67
N ILE A 137 12.32 -2.88 -3.47
CA ILE A 137 12.47 -1.45 -3.18
C ILE A 137 13.78 -0.97 -3.79
N GLN A 138 13.68 -0.02 -4.73
CA GLN A 138 14.85 0.55 -5.37
C GLN A 138 15.36 1.79 -4.64
N ASN A 139 14.44 2.59 -4.09
CA ASN A 139 14.78 3.80 -3.38
C ASN A 139 13.73 4.15 -2.30
N TYR A 140 14.20 4.68 -1.18
CA TYR A 140 13.35 5.26 -0.13
C TYR A 140 14.02 6.50 0.47
N THR A 141 13.20 7.37 1.07
CA THR A 141 13.67 8.55 1.82
C THR A 141 13.32 8.37 3.29
N GLU A 142 14.27 8.61 4.19
CA GLU A 142 13.96 8.71 5.61
C GLU A 142 13.31 10.06 5.92
N VAL A 143 12.12 10.00 6.50
CA VAL A 143 11.28 11.17 6.77
C VAL A 143 10.80 11.18 8.21
N LYS A 144 10.55 12.39 8.70
CA LYS A 144 9.75 12.64 9.89
C LYS A 144 8.30 12.79 9.49
N VAL A 145 7.39 12.15 10.21
CA VAL A 145 5.99 12.04 9.78
C VAL A 145 5.00 12.36 10.90
N SER A 146 3.86 12.90 10.51
CA SER A 146 2.67 13.06 11.34
C SER A 146 1.43 13.16 10.45
N VAL A 147 0.26 12.86 10.99
CA VAL A 147 -1.03 13.10 10.33
C VAL A 147 -1.66 14.34 10.93
N ASP A 148 -2.22 15.22 10.08
CA ASP A 148 -2.92 16.41 10.54
C ASP A 148 -4.28 16.04 11.14
N THR A 149 -4.41 16.22 12.45
CA THR A 149 -5.62 15.96 13.24
C THR A 149 -6.25 17.25 13.74
N SER A 150 -5.83 18.40 13.24
CA SER A 150 -6.38 19.68 13.67
C SER A 150 -7.79 19.84 13.09
N PHE A 151 -8.79 19.97 13.95
CA PHE A 151 -10.22 20.01 13.56
C PHE A 151 -10.56 21.06 12.47
N ASN A 152 -9.88 22.20 12.47
CA ASN A 152 -10.09 23.28 11.50
C ASN A 152 -9.07 23.30 10.36
N SER A 153 -8.21 22.27 10.25
CA SER A 153 -7.25 22.22 9.15
C SER A 153 -7.95 21.85 7.85
N PRO A 154 -7.70 22.58 6.74
CA PRO A 154 -8.17 22.17 5.42
C PRO A 154 -7.44 20.91 4.90
N PHE A 155 -6.53 20.36 5.69
CA PHE A 155 -5.73 19.18 5.36
C PHE A 155 -5.90 18.06 6.40
N TYR A 156 -7.00 18.08 7.16
CA TYR A 156 -7.32 17.05 8.15
C TYR A 156 -7.31 15.66 7.49
N GLY A 157 -6.54 14.72 8.07
CA GLY A 157 -6.28 13.40 7.51
C GLY A 157 -5.07 13.29 6.58
N ASN A 158 -4.46 14.40 6.17
CA ASN A 158 -3.30 14.34 5.28
C ASN A 158 -2.02 13.97 6.03
N LEU A 159 -1.19 13.16 5.38
CA LEU A 159 0.17 12.91 5.82
C LEU A 159 1.01 14.18 5.66
N ARG A 160 1.77 14.51 6.69
CA ARG A 160 2.76 15.59 6.69
C ARG A 160 4.13 14.98 6.91
N ILE A 161 5.07 15.37 6.05
CA ILE A 161 6.45 14.89 6.10
C ILE A 161 7.46 16.04 6.20
N TRP A 162 8.57 15.79 6.88
CA TRP A 162 9.67 16.74 7.01
C TRP A 162 11.03 16.03 6.99
N PRO A 163 12.10 16.71 6.56
CA PRO A 163 13.45 16.28 6.91
C PRO A 163 13.68 16.46 8.41
N SER A 164 14.58 15.65 8.99
CA SER A 164 14.81 15.59 10.44
C SER A 164 15.14 16.95 11.10
N ASN A 165 15.81 17.86 10.38
CA ASN A 165 16.20 19.17 10.88
C ASN A 165 15.08 20.23 10.86
N LEU A 166 13.99 20.00 10.10
CA LEU A 166 12.87 20.94 9.98
C LEU A 166 11.58 20.41 10.63
N ALA A 167 11.61 19.19 11.18
CA ALA A 167 10.47 18.60 11.85
C ALA A 167 10.00 19.44 13.05
N PRO A 168 8.69 19.71 13.20
CA PRO A 168 8.15 20.49 14.30
C PRO A 168 8.52 19.92 15.69
N LYS A 169 9.14 20.72 16.55
CA LYS A 169 9.60 20.23 17.87
C LYS A 169 8.47 20.03 18.90
N ALA A 170 7.34 20.70 18.70
CA ALA A 170 6.21 20.67 19.63
C ALA A 170 5.16 19.59 19.30
N ALA A 171 5.31 18.89 18.18
CA ALA A 171 4.37 17.86 17.74
C ALA A 171 4.92 16.45 18.04
N ASN A 172 4.01 15.49 18.23
CA ASN A 172 4.37 14.08 18.17
C ASN A 172 4.70 13.72 16.73
N ILE A 173 5.89 13.14 16.52
CA ILE A 173 6.45 12.91 15.20
C ILE A 173 7.10 11.52 15.15
N GLY A 174 6.70 10.74 14.17
CA GLY A 174 7.29 9.45 13.85
C GLY A 174 8.51 9.56 12.95
N LYS A 175 9.22 8.43 12.81
CA LYS A 175 10.26 8.24 11.79
C LYS A 175 9.76 7.17 10.83
N ALA A 176 9.88 7.40 9.53
CA ALA A 176 9.47 6.44 8.52
C ALA A 176 10.44 6.42 7.34
N LYS A 177 10.43 5.30 6.61
CA LYS A 177 11.02 5.14 5.28
C LYS A 177 9.89 5.30 4.26
N TYR A 178 9.92 6.40 3.52
CA TYR A 178 8.97 6.68 2.46
C TYR A 178 9.45 6.05 1.16
N ILE A 179 8.68 5.12 0.58
CA ILE A 179 9.09 4.43 -0.63
C ILE A 179 8.94 5.36 -1.84
N ASN A 180 10.05 5.62 -2.54
CA ASN A 180 10.06 6.51 -3.71
C ASN A 180 9.91 5.72 -5.02
N SER A 181 10.55 4.55 -5.10
CA SER A 181 10.53 3.72 -6.31
C SER A 181 10.69 2.24 -6.00
N VAL A 182 10.08 1.42 -6.86
CA VAL A 182 10.13 -0.05 -6.81
C VAL A 182 10.41 -0.63 -8.20
N ASN A 183 10.95 -1.83 -8.23
CA ASN A 183 11.00 -2.65 -9.44
C ASN A 183 9.57 -3.07 -9.83
N LYS A 184 8.90 -2.25 -10.64
CA LYS A 184 7.50 -2.45 -11.04
C LYS A 184 7.25 -3.84 -11.64
N THR A 185 8.09 -4.26 -12.57
CA THR A 185 7.98 -5.59 -13.20
C THR A 185 8.13 -6.70 -12.17
N GLY A 186 9.09 -6.57 -11.25
CA GLY A 186 9.27 -7.52 -10.15
C GLY A 186 8.05 -7.59 -9.22
N VAL A 187 7.47 -6.43 -8.85
CA VAL A 187 6.24 -6.35 -8.04
C VAL A 187 5.08 -7.08 -8.74
N ILE A 188 4.81 -6.73 -9.99
CA ILE A 188 3.74 -7.37 -10.78
C ILE A 188 3.97 -8.87 -10.91
N HIS A 189 5.21 -9.32 -11.12
CA HIS A 189 5.53 -10.74 -11.18
C HIS A 189 5.29 -11.47 -9.85
N LYS A 190 5.61 -10.85 -8.70
CA LYS A 190 5.34 -11.47 -7.39
C LYS A 190 3.84 -11.56 -7.10
N ILE A 191 3.07 -10.54 -7.48
CA ILE A 191 1.61 -10.55 -7.38
C ILE A 191 1.04 -11.66 -8.26
N TYR A 192 1.51 -11.76 -9.50
CA TYR A 192 1.18 -12.85 -10.42
C TYR A 192 1.49 -14.24 -9.84
N ASP A 193 2.67 -14.42 -9.25
CA ASP A 193 3.06 -15.69 -8.64
C ASP A 193 2.15 -16.06 -7.48
N ALA A 194 1.74 -15.07 -6.68
CA ALA A 194 0.81 -15.28 -5.59
C ALA A 194 -0.57 -15.69 -6.10
N PHE A 195 -1.14 -15.01 -7.10
CA PHE A 195 -2.44 -15.39 -7.66
C PHE A 195 -2.42 -16.74 -8.38
N GLY A 196 -1.28 -17.09 -8.99
CA GLY A 196 -1.10 -18.35 -9.71
C GLY A 196 -0.93 -19.60 -8.84
N LYS A 197 -0.86 -19.48 -7.51
CA LYS A 197 -0.66 -20.60 -6.59
C LYS A 197 -2.00 -21.17 -6.10
N ASP A 198 -2.07 -22.50 -6.00
CA ASP A 198 -3.17 -23.18 -5.33
C ASP A 198 -2.99 -23.10 -3.80
N TRP A 199 -3.67 -22.13 -3.19
CA TRP A 199 -3.63 -21.91 -1.74
C TRP A 199 -4.50 -22.90 -0.94
N THR A 200 -5.32 -23.74 -1.59
CA THR A 200 -6.11 -24.77 -0.88
C THR A 200 -5.21 -25.80 -0.18
N LYS A 201 -3.96 -25.90 -0.64
CA LYS A 201 -2.91 -26.74 -0.10
C LYS A 201 -1.84 -25.93 0.66
N TYR A 202 -2.15 -24.73 1.14
CA TYR A 202 -1.17 -23.88 1.84
C TYR A 202 -0.50 -24.62 3.01
N CYS A 203 -1.26 -25.40 3.78
CA CYS A 203 -0.71 -26.17 4.90
C CYS A 203 0.29 -27.27 4.48
N SER A 204 0.27 -27.72 3.22
CA SER A 204 1.25 -28.67 2.66
C SER A 204 2.38 -28.02 1.86
N HIS A 205 2.22 -26.77 1.40
CA HIS A 205 3.25 -26.01 0.66
C HIS A 205 3.96 -24.95 1.52
N GLY A 206 3.44 -24.63 2.71
CA GLY A 206 3.99 -23.62 3.62
C GLY A 206 5.25 -24.06 4.37
N VAL A 207 5.76 -25.27 4.11
CA VAL A 207 7.01 -25.77 4.71
C VAL A 207 8.16 -25.48 3.75
N ARG A 208 8.72 -24.27 3.90
CA ARG A 208 10.06 -23.81 3.46
C ARG A 208 10.39 -23.91 1.97
N ASP A 209 10.21 -22.78 1.28
CA ASP A 209 11.12 -22.27 0.24
C ASP A 209 11.09 -20.72 0.30
N LEU A 210 11.33 -20.17 1.49
CA LEU A 210 11.68 -18.76 1.73
C LEU A 210 13.04 -18.72 2.42
#